data_AF-A0A1Q5UI23-F1
#
_entry.id   AF-A0A1Q5UI23-F1
#
_cell.length_a   1.000
_cell.length_b   1.000
_cell.length_c   1.000
_cell.angle_alpha   90.00
_cell.angle_beta   90.00
_cell.angle_gamma   90.00
#
_symmetry.space_group_name_H-M   'P 1'
#
loop_
_entity.id
_entity.type
_entity.pdbx_description
1 polymer ?
#
loop_
_entity_poly.entity_id
_entity_poly.type
_entity_poly.pdbx_seq_one_letter_code
_entity_poly.pdbx_strand_id
1 'polypeptide(L)'
;MVIAQFLRKEEVISADIIAIQEPWENPFQDNTYHPLKQTYELLYPAAAEIGGRARVCMFISKKIGEHTHLAHSRDCQEIRIKTELSGELRIVNVYNDQQQGVALRLLQETLPPTREQKGVSYLVLGDFNLYHLA
;
A
#
# COMPACT_ATOMS: atom_id res chain seq x y z
N MET A 1 -4.65 -19.92 -7.58
CA MET A 1 -4.05 -18.58 -7.42
C MET A 1 -4.16 -18.20 -5.94
N VAL A 2 -3.02 -18.05 -5.25
CA VAL A 2 -2.96 -17.89 -3.78
C VAL A 2 -3.71 -16.65 -3.29
N ILE A 3 -3.58 -15.51 -3.98
CA ILE A 3 -4.31 -14.28 -3.64
C ILE A 3 -5.83 -14.45 -3.67
N ALA A 4 -6.37 -15.21 -4.62
CA ALA A 4 -7.82 -15.40 -4.72
C ALA A 4 -8.41 -16.16 -3.53
N GLN A 5 -7.67 -17.11 -2.97
CA GLN A 5 -8.07 -17.83 -1.77
C GLN A 5 -7.84 -16.99 -0.52
N PHE A 6 -6.75 -16.22 -0.48
CA PHE A 6 -6.44 -15.29 0.61
C PHE A 6 -7.56 -14.25 0.79
N LEU A 7 -7.99 -13.58 -0.29
CA LEU A 7 -9.04 -12.55 -0.27
C LEU A 7 -10.46 -13.10 -0.02
N ARG A 8 -10.62 -14.41 0.22
CA ARG A 8 -11.90 -15.01 0.63
C ARG A 8 -11.95 -15.34 2.12
N LYS A 9 -10.83 -15.26 2.83
CA LYS A 9 -10.79 -15.55 4.27
C LYS A 9 -11.50 -14.45 5.03
N GLU A 10 -12.43 -14.81 5.91
CA GLU A 10 -13.21 -13.85 6.71
C GLU A 10 -12.32 -12.88 7.50
N GLU A 11 -11.24 -13.40 8.09
CA GLU A 11 -10.25 -12.62 8.83
C GLU A 11 -9.63 -11.51 7.96
N VAL A 12 -9.31 -11.82 6.70
CA VAL A 12 -8.71 -10.87 5.75
C VAL A 12 -9.73 -9.81 5.33
N ILE A 13 -10.95 -10.22 4.99
CA ILE A 13 -12.00 -9.29 4.55
C ILE A 13 -12.62 -8.49 5.70
N SER A 14 -12.24 -8.79 6.94
CA SER A 14 -12.62 -8.01 8.12
C SER A 14 -11.76 -6.75 8.30
N ALA A 15 -10.57 -6.72 7.68
CA ALA A 15 -9.68 -5.56 7.71
C ALA A 15 -10.13 -4.48 6.73
N ASP A 16 -10.20 -3.22 7.16
CA ASP A 16 -10.61 -2.14 6.27
C ASP A 16 -9.57 -1.81 5.18
N ILE A 17 -8.31 -2.19 5.38
CA ILE A 17 -7.23 -1.93 4.44
C ILE A 17 -6.37 -3.19 4.34
N ILE A 18 -6.19 -3.69 3.12
CA ILE A 18 -5.38 -4.86 2.82
C ILE A 18 -4.25 -4.43 1.90
N ALA A 19 -3.03 -4.38 2.42
CA ALA A 19 -1.84 -4.08 1.64
C ALA A 19 -1.20 -5.37 1.13
N ILE A 20 -0.91 -5.43 -0.17
CA ILE A 20 -0.29 -6.58 -0.83
C ILE A 20 1.02 -6.13 -1.47
N GLN A 21 2.06 -6.95 -1.28
CA GLN A 21 3.31 -6.91 -2.02
C GLN A 21 3.32 -8.06 -3.03
N GLU A 22 4.02 -7.87 -4.13
CA GLU A 22 4.10 -8.83 -5.25
C GLU A 22 2.70 -9.33 -5.68
N PRO A 23 1.76 -8.42 -5.99
CA PRO A 23 0.42 -8.80 -6.39
C PRO A 23 0.47 -9.65 -7.66
N TRP A 24 -0.47 -10.59 -7.79
CA TRP A 24 -0.55 -11.44 -8.97
C TRP A 24 -0.70 -10.58 -10.23
N GLU A 25 0.07 -10.92 -11.25
CA GLU A 25 0.10 -10.20 -12.51
C GLU A 25 -1.01 -10.66 -13.45
N ASN A 26 -1.94 -9.75 -13.75
CA ASN A 26 -2.87 -9.96 -14.84
C ASN A 26 -2.12 -9.87 -16.19
N PRO A 27 -2.17 -10.89 -17.06
CA PRO A 27 -1.48 -10.89 -18.35
C PRO A 27 -2.16 -10.01 -19.40
N PHE A 28 -3.41 -9.57 -19.16
CA PHE A 28 -4.21 -8.81 -20.14
C PHE A 28 -4.40 -7.34 -19.77
N GLN A 29 -4.22 -7.00 -18.50
CA GLN A 29 -4.44 -5.64 -17.99
C GLN A 29 -3.35 -5.28 -16.99
N ASP A 30 -3.02 -4.00 -16.91
CA ASP A 30 -2.08 -3.47 -15.92
C ASP A 30 -2.75 -3.33 -14.54
N ASN A 31 -3.14 -4.47 -13.97
CA ASN A 31 -3.77 -4.58 -12.66
C ASN A 31 -3.53 -5.98 -12.05
N THR A 32 -4.20 -6.24 -10.93
CA THR A 32 -4.24 -7.54 -10.26
C THR A 32 -5.65 -8.09 -10.13
N TYR A 33 -5.78 -9.30 -9.58
CA TYR A 33 -7.05 -9.94 -9.30
C TYR A 33 -7.85 -9.17 -8.24
N HIS A 34 -9.06 -8.74 -8.59
CA HIS A 34 -9.94 -7.97 -7.70
C HIS A 34 -11.30 -8.66 -7.52
N PRO A 35 -11.42 -9.61 -6.57
CA PRO A 35 -12.69 -10.29 -6.27
C PRO A 35 -13.61 -9.43 -5.41
N LEU A 36 -13.07 -8.49 -4.66
CA LEU A 36 -13.78 -7.68 -3.66
C LEU A 36 -14.40 -6.38 -4.20
N LYS A 37 -14.62 -6.26 -5.52
CA LYS A 37 -15.06 -5.00 -6.20
C LYS A 37 -16.33 -4.36 -5.61
N GLN A 38 -17.18 -5.17 -4.99
CA GLN A 38 -18.42 -4.67 -4.39
C GLN A 38 -18.14 -3.85 -3.13
N THR A 39 -17.23 -4.32 -2.28
CA THR A 39 -16.99 -3.77 -0.92
C THR A 39 -15.67 -3.02 -0.78
N TYR A 40 -14.71 -3.25 -1.69
CA TYR A 40 -13.40 -2.63 -1.69
C TYR A 40 -13.12 -1.95 -3.03
N GLU A 41 -12.33 -0.90 -2.98
CA GLU A 41 -11.63 -0.32 -4.12
C GLU A 41 -10.21 -0.88 -4.18
N LEU A 42 -9.71 -1.10 -5.40
CA LEU A 42 -8.32 -1.50 -5.64
C LEU A 42 -7.50 -0.28 -6.03
N LEU A 43 -6.53 0.05 -5.19
CA LEU A 43 -5.51 1.04 -5.45
C LEU A 43 -4.28 0.31 -6.01
N TYR A 44 -4.09 0.44 -7.31
CA TYR A 44 -3.00 -0.18 -8.07
C TYR A 44 -2.33 0.91 -8.92
N PRO A 45 -1.09 1.32 -8.61
CA PRO A 45 -0.38 2.34 -9.38
C PRO A 45 -0.30 1.97 -10.86
N ALA A 46 -0.60 2.94 -11.74
CA ALA A 46 -0.55 2.72 -13.18
C ALA A 46 0.91 2.71 -13.66
N ALA A 47 1.29 1.78 -14.54
CA ALA A 47 2.68 1.68 -15.01
C ALA A 47 3.18 2.97 -15.69
N ALA A 48 2.28 3.76 -16.29
CA ALA A 48 2.60 5.06 -16.87
C ALA A 48 3.02 6.13 -15.84
N GLU A 49 2.57 6.01 -14.58
CA GLU A 49 2.89 6.93 -13.48
C GLU A 49 4.25 6.61 -12.85
N ILE A 50 4.56 5.32 -12.72
CA ILE A 50 5.71 4.81 -11.95
C ILE A 50 6.83 4.20 -12.82
N GLY A 51 6.72 4.28 -14.14
CA GLY A 51 7.73 3.82 -15.09
C GLY A 51 7.86 2.29 -15.22
N GLY A 52 6.90 1.53 -14.73
CA GLY A 52 6.90 0.07 -14.77
C GLY A 52 5.76 -0.55 -13.96
N ARG A 53 5.64 -1.88 -13.99
CA ARG A 53 4.55 -2.56 -13.28
C ARG A 53 4.70 -2.44 -11.76
N ALA A 54 3.61 -2.08 -11.09
CA ALA A 54 3.53 -1.98 -9.64
C ALA A 54 3.77 -3.36 -8.98
N ARG A 55 4.65 -3.38 -7.99
CA ARG A 55 4.93 -4.50 -7.08
C ARG A 55 4.20 -4.36 -5.74
N VAL A 56 3.35 -3.34 -5.60
CA VAL A 56 2.49 -3.10 -4.44
C VAL A 56 1.08 -2.76 -4.90
N CYS A 57 0.07 -3.20 -4.15
CA CYS A 57 -1.31 -2.71 -4.28
C CYS A 57 -2.00 -2.63 -2.91
N MET A 58 -3.10 -1.90 -2.83
CA MET A 58 -3.96 -1.88 -1.64
C MET A 58 -5.40 -2.14 -2.04
N PHE A 59 -6.13 -2.90 -1.20
CA PHE A 59 -7.58 -2.91 -1.22
C PHE A 59 -8.07 -2.06 -0.06
N ILE A 60 -8.87 -1.03 -0.36
CA ILE A 60 -9.45 -0.13 0.63
C ILE A 60 -10.95 -0.34 0.73
N SER A 61 -11.44 -0.59 1.95
CA SER A 61 -12.85 -0.73 2.25
C SER A 61 -13.57 0.56 1.89
N LYS A 62 -14.65 0.46 1.13
CA LYS A 62 -15.47 1.63 0.73
C LYS A 62 -16.10 2.36 1.92
N LYS A 63 -16.00 1.81 3.14
CA LYS A 63 -16.44 2.44 4.39
C LYS A 63 -15.51 3.56 4.86
N ILE A 64 -14.23 3.54 4.46
CA ILE A 64 -13.24 4.55 4.90
C ILE A 64 -13.55 5.95 4.37
N GLY A 65 -14.35 6.07 3.32
CA GLY A 65 -14.75 7.35 2.76
C GLY A 65 -13.64 7.98 1.92
N GLU A 66 -13.55 9.32 1.98
CA GLU A 66 -12.61 10.10 1.17
C GLU A 66 -11.15 9.83 1.57
N HIS A 67 -10.33 9.53 0.58
CA HIS A 67 -8.91 9.28 0.75
C HIS A 67 -8.14 9.75 -0.49
N THR A 68 -6.86 10.04 -0.30
CA THR A 68 -5.94 10.37 -1.40
C THR A 68 -4.96 9.23 -1.59
N HIS A 69 -4.83 8.72 -2.80
CA HIS A 69 -3.81 7.74 -3.19
C HIS A 69 -2.63 8.43 -3.86
N LEU A 70 -1.41 8.04 -3.50
CA LEU A 70 -0.17 8.52 -4.09
C LEU A 70 0.73 7.33 -4.42
N ALA A 71 1.19 7.23 -5.66
CA ALA A 71 2.22 6.27 -6.04
C ALA A 71 3.59 6.95 -6.02
N HIS A 72 4.48 6.51 -5.14
CA HIS A 72 5.83 7.06 -5.04
C HIS A 72 6.80 6.35 -5.99
N SER A 73 6.59 5.05 -6.20
CA SER A 73 7.32 4.25 -7.16
C SER A 73 6.56 2.95 -7.44
N ARG A 74 7.16 2.06 -8.23
CA ARG A 74 6.65 0.70 -8.39
C ARG A 74 6.63 -0.12 -7.09
N ASP A 75 7.34 0.33 -6.06
CA ASP A 75 7.60 -0.39 -4.82
C ASP A 75 7.01 0.27 -3.58
N CYS A 76 6.48 1.47 -3.73
CA CYS A 76 6.04 2.29 -2.63
C CYS A 76 4.82 3.09 -3.06
N GLN A 77 3.76 2.98 -2.27
CA GLN A 77 2.57 3.80 -2.41
C GLN A 77 2.04 4.19 -1.03
N GLU A 78 1.26 5.26 -1.02
CA GLU A 78 0.70 5.86 0.18
C GLU A 78 -0.80 6.11 -0.02
N ILE A 79 -1.55 5.93 1.06
CA ILE A 79 -2.90 6.47 1.18
C ILE A 79 -2.97 7.46 2.33
N ARG A 80 -3.70 8.55 2.12
CA ARG A 80 -3.96 9.57 3.12
C ARG A 80 -5.45 9.58 3.45
N ILE A 81 -5.76 9.43 4.72
CA ILE A 81 -7.12 9.39 5.25
C ILE A 81 -7.24 10.50 6.28
N LYS A 82 -8.24 11.36 6.13
CA LYS A 82 -8.57 12.36 7.16
C LYS A 82 -9.31 11.67 8.30
N THR A 83 -8.89 11.95 9.52
CA THR A 83 -9.47 11.39 10.74
C THR A 83 -10.00 12.53 11.60
N GLU A 84 -11.19 12.35 12.17
CA GLU A 84 -11.81 13.38 13.02
C GLU A 84 -11.02 13.63 14.32
N LEU A 85 -10.30 12.62 14.82
CA LEU A 85 -9.63 12.62 16.12
C LEU A 85 -8.14 12.99 16.08
N SER A 86 -7.44 12.71 14.99
CA SER A 86 -5.96 12.71 14.94
C SER A 86 -5.35 13.53 13.80
N GLY A 87 -6.16 14.26 13.03
CA GLY A 87 -5.70 14.94 11.83
C GLY A 87 -5.64 13.96 10.65
N GLU A 88 -4.47 13.75 10.05
CA GLU A 88 -4.30 12.89 8.87
C GLU A 88 -3.60 11.57 9.23
N LEU A 89 -4.15 10.43 8.81
CA LEU A 89 -3.47 9.13 8.84
C LEU A 89 -2.88 8.85 7.46
N ARG A 90 -1.58 8.59 7.41
CA ARG A 90 -0.86 8.19 6.20
C ARG A 90 -0.40 6.76 6.33
N ILE A 91 -0.83 5.91 5.41
CA ILE A 91 -0.48 4.49 5.40
C ILE A 91 0.36 4.24 4.17
N VAL A 92 1.57 3.71 4.38
CA VAL A 92 2.54 3.48 3.32
C VAL A 92 2.77 1.98 3.18
N ASN A 93 2.49 1.43 1.99
CA ASN A 93 2.78 0.05 1.63
C ASN A 93 4.08 0.00 0.83
N VAL A 94 5.05 -0.75 1.34
CA VAL A 94 6.37 -0.89 0.73
C VAL A 94 6.72 -2.34 0.45
N TYR A 95 7.36 -2.54 -0.70
CA TYR A 95 8.10 -3.74 -1.04
C TYR A 95 9.57 -3.38 -1.27
N ASN A 96 10.44 -3.75 -0.35
CA ASN A 96 11.87 -3.58 -0.53
C ASN A 96 12.45 -4.85 -1.17
N ASP A 97 12.96 -4.77 -2.40
CA ASP A 97 13.78 -5.87 -2.90
C ASP A 97 15.15 -5.85 -2.21
N GLN A 98 15.62 -7.03 -1.80
CA GLN A 98 16.89 -7.17 -1.07
C GLN A 98 18.12 -6.64 -1.84
N GLN A 99 17.96 -6.31 -3.12
CA GLN A 99 19.07 -6.04 -4.02
C GLN A 99 19.44 -4.56 -4.08
N GLN A 100 18.53 -3.62 -3.78
CA GLN A 100 18.77 -2.22 -4.11
C GLN A 100 18.48 -1.21 -2.99
N GLY A 101 17.65 -1.54 -1.98
CA GLY A 101 17.35 -0.63 -0.88
C GLY A 101 16.67 0.69 -1.31
N VAL A 102 16.24 0.78 -2.57
CA VAL A 102 15.68 1.99 -3.19
C VAL A 102 14.37 2.37 -2.50
N ALA A 103 13.53 1.38 -2.19
CA ALA A 103 12.27 1.59 -1.50
C ALA A 103 12.48 2.19 -0.09
N LEU A 104 13.56 1.79 0.61
CA LEU A 104 13.90 2.33 1.93
C LEU A 104 14.41 3.78 1.85
N ARG A 105 15.22 4.11 0.84
CA ARG A 105 15.65 5.50 0.61
C ARG A 105 14.45 6.39 0.29
N LEU A 106 13.57 5.92 -0.59
CA LEU A 106 12.34 6.62 -0.92
C LEU A 106 11.44 6.82 0.30
N LEU A 107 11.34 5.82 1.21
CA LEU A 107 10.66 5.98 2.48
C LEU A 107 11.30 7.09 3.35
N GLN A 108 12.62 7.14 3.43
CA GLN A 108 13.33 8.20 4.17
C GLN A 108 13.08 9.59 3.59
N GLU A 109 12.94 9.70 2.27
CA GLU A 109 12.64 10.96 1.58
C GLU A 109 11.16 11.35 1.70
N THR A 110 10.27 10.37 1.72
CA THR A 110 8.81 10.56 1.76
C THR A 110 8.31 10.88 3.17
N LEU A 111 8.94 10.28 4.19
CA LEU A 111 8.56 10.45 5.58
C LEU A 111 9.29 11.65 6.17
N PRO A 112 8.59 12.74 6.53
CA PRO A 112 9.25 13.86 7.20
C PRO A 112 9.83 13.39 8.55
N PRO A 113 10.85 14.07 9.08
CA PRO A 113 11.40 13.74 10.40
C PRO A 113 10.31 13.65 11.47
N THR A 114 10.40 12.71 12.41
CA THR A 114 9.34 12.48 13.43
C THR A 114 8.95 13.74 14.20
N ARG A 115 9.89 14.68 14.39
CA ARG A 115 9.66 15.97 15.06
C ARG A 115 8.73 16.92 14.28
N GLU A 116 8.60 16.70 12.98
CA GLU A 116 7.82 17.51 12.04
C GLU A 116 6.46 16.87 11.70
N GLN A 117 6.19 15.66 12.18
CA GLN A 117 4.94 14.91 11.94
C GLN A 117 3.76 15.37 12.84
N LYS A 118 3.70 16.65 13.24
CA LYS A 118 2.62 17.13 14.12
C LYS A 118 1.27 17.05 13.41
N GLY A 119 0.30 16.37 14.04
CA GLY A 119 -1.06 16.22 13.48
C GLY A 119 -1.16 15.23 12.32
N VAL A 120 -0.12 14.43 12.08
CA VAL A 120 -0.11 13.37 11.08
C VAL A 120 0.39 12.08 11.72
N SER A 121 -0.42 11.02 11.65
CA SER A 121 -0.02 9.68 12.07
C SER A 121 0.45 8.88 10.86
N TYR A 122 1.53 8.10 11.03
CA TYR A 122 2.06 7.26 9.97
C TYR A 122 1.99 5.79 10.35
N LEU A 123 1.51 4.96 9.42
CA LEU A 123 1.63 3.51 9.48
C LEU A 123 2.42 3.05 8.26
N VAL A 124 3.64 2.59 8.48
CA VAL A 124 4.49 2.04 7.41
C VAL A 124 4.49 0.53 7.55
N LEU A 125 4.14 -0.17 6.48
CA LEU A 125 3.98 -1.62 6.48
C LEU A 125 4.39 -2.21 5.13
N GLY A 126 4.56 -3.54 5.14
CA GLY A 126 4.85 -4.34 3.96
C GLY A 126 6.05 -5.24 4.17
N ASP A 127 6.67 -5.65 3.08
CA ASP A 127 7.84 -6.50 3.13
C ASP A 127 9.10 -5.64 3.01
N PHE A 128 9.68 -5.35 4.17
CA PHE A 128 10.93 -4.61 4.26
C PHE A 128 12.13 -5.47 3.87
N ASN A 129 12.02 -6.80 3.87
CA ASN A 129 13.12 -7.69 3.54
C ASN A 129 14.42 -7.39 4.34
N LEU A 130 14.24 -6.92 5.57
CA LEU A 130 15.29 -6.57 6.50
C LEU A 130 15.13 -7.40 7.77
N TYR A 131 16.26 -7.74 8.38
CA TYR A 131 16.28 -8.26 9.74
C TYR A 131 16.28 -7.08 10.71
N HIS A 132 15.33 -7.07 11.65
CA HIS A 132 15.48 -6.21 12.81
C HIS A 132 16.69 -6.68 13.61
N LEU A 133 17.63 -5.77 13.87
CA LEU A 133 18.66 -6.01 14.87
C LEU A 133 17.96 -6.09 16.22
N ALA A 134 18.07 -7.25 16.87
CA ALA A 134 17.55 -7.52 18.20
C ALA A 134 18.34 -6.76 19.27
#